data_AF-A0A7J4QNY1-F1
#
_entry.id   AF-A0A7J4QNY1-F1
#
_cell.length_a   1.000
_cell.length_b   1.000
_cell.length_c   1.000
_cell.angle_alpha   90.00
_cell.angle_beta   90.00
_cell.angle_gamma   90.00
#
_symmetry.space_group_name_H-M   'P 1'
#
loop_
_entity.id
_entity.type
_entity.pdbx_description
1 polymer ?
#
loop_
_entity_poly.entity_id
_entity_poly.type
_entity_poly.pdbx_seq_one_letter_code
_entity_poly.pdbx_strand_id
1 'polypeptide(L)'
;MVRKAVVNLARQRAAEALRAKGVNDDIIDRLPSIEDGFVTWISRSEMPMEAIDEMLRARGGFVEIDDLSNVVERTTGHAPPTWVLDLLMTSMDADGDGLLSNTEVWTWANDRGLDVPPHLLAVEEPEPEPQ
;
A
#
# COMPACT_ATOMS: atom_id res chain seq x y z
N MET A 1 -8.31 -19.23 -6.14
CA MET A 1 -7.84 -19.82 -4.86
C MET A 1 -6.50 -19.26 -4.41
N VAL A 2 -5.51 -19.07 -5.30
CA VAL A 2 -4.16 -18.59 -4.95
C VAL A 2 -4.14 -17.18 -4.32
N ARG A 3 -4.78 -16.17 -4.92
CA ARG A 3 -4.77 -14.78 -4.38
C ARG A 3 -5.27 -14.68 -2.93
N LYS A 4 -6.34 -15.41 -2.58
CA LYS A 4 -6.88 -15.41 -1.21
C LYS A 4 -5.88 -15.95 -0.18
N ALA A 5 -5.09 -16.95 -0.55
CA ALA A 5 -4.06 -17.49 0.34
C ALA A 5 -2.91 -16.50 0.54
N VAL A 6 -2.49 -15.80 -0.53
CA VAL A 6 -1.47 -14.73 -0.47
C VAL A 6 -1.93 -13.59 0.44
N VAL A 7 -3.14 -13.06 0.23
CA VAL A 7 -3.71 -12.00 1.07
C VAL A 7 -3.82 -12.42 2.54
N ASN A 8 -4.24 -13.67 2.81
CA ASN A 8 -4.31 -14.16 4.19
C ASN A 8 -2.94 -14.25 4.85
N LEU A 9 -1.91 -14.70 4.12
CA LEU A 9 -0.54 -14.76 4.63
C LEU A 9 0.03 -13.37 4.87
N ALA A 10 -0.18 -12.44 3.94
CA ALA A 10 0.25 -11.04 4.08
C ALA A 10 -0.41 -10.39 5.30
N ARG A 11 -1.73 -10.58 5.50
CA ARG A 11 -2.45 -10.11 6.68
C ARG A 11 -1.91 -10.71 7.98
N GLN A 12 -1.55 -11.99 7.97
CA GLN A 12 -0.95 -12.62 9.15
C GLN A 12 0.39 -11.97 9.51
N ARG A 13 1.27 -11.77 8.52
CA ARG A 13 2.57 -11.10 8.73
C ARG A 13 2.40 -9.67 9.21
N ALA A 14 1.52 -8.90 8.57
CA ALA A 14 1.18 -7.55 8.99
C ALA A 14 0.67 -7.52 10.43
N ALA A 15 -0.24 -8.43 10.80
CA ALA A 15 -0.74 -8.54 12.17
C ALA A 15 0.38 -8.85 13.19
N GLU A 16 1.31 -9.75 12.85
CA GLU A 16 2.48 -10.06 13.69
C GLU A 16 3.40 -8.84 13.86
N ALA A 17 3.69 -8.12 12.78
CA ALA A 17 4.49 -6.89 12.81
C ALA A 17 3.81 -5.78 13.63
N LEU A 18 2.50 -5.60 13.48
CA LEU A 18 1.72 -4.63 14.25
C LEU A 18 1.69 -4.95 15.75
N ARG A 19 1.55 -6.23 16.12
CA ARG A 19 1.68 -6.66 17.52
C ARG A 19 3.07 -6.36 18.09
N ALA A 20 4.12 -6.61 17.31
CA ALA A 20 5.48 -6.28 17.71
C ALA A 20 5.69 -4.77 17.95
N LYS A 21 4.96 -3.93 17.20
CA LYS A 21 4.91 -2.46 17.38
C LYS A 21 4.00 -2.02 18.55
N GLY A 22 3.33 -2.95 19.24
CA GLY A 22 2.45 -2.67 20.38
C GLY A 22 1.04 -2.20 20.01
N VAL A 23 0.60 -2.44 18.77
CA VAL A 23 -0.77 -2.13 18.34
C VAL A 23 -1.75 -3.13 18.96
N ASN A 24 -2.87 -2.62 19.50
CA ASN A 24 -3.90 -3.46 20.12
C ASN A 24 -4.60 -4.38 19.10
N ASP A 25 -4.95 -5.59 19.53
CA ASP A 25 -5.67 -6.57 18.68
C ASP A 25 -7.00 -6.02 18.14
N ASP A 26 -7.73 -5.21 18.92
CA ASP A 26 -8.98 -4.56 18.46
C ASP A 26 -8.79 -3.65 17.24
N ILE A 27 -7.59 -3.09 17.06
CA ILE A 27 -7.22 -2.28 15.89
C ILE A 27 -6.77 -3.19 14.75
N ILE A 28 -5.98 -4.22 15.05
CA ILE A 28 -5.50 -5.22 14.09
C ILE A 28 -6.68 -5.97 13.44
N ASP A 29 -7.73 -6.29 14.20
CA ASP A 29 -8.93 -6.95 13.71
C ASP A 29 -9.71 -6.10 12.70
N ARG A 30 -9.49 -4.78 12.69
CA ARG A 30 -10.07 -3.86 11.70
C ARG A 30 -9.27 -3.78 10.42
N LEU A 31 -8.03 -4.29 10.40
CA LEU A 31 -7.13 -4.21 9.26
C LEU A 31 -7.81 -4.63 7.95
N PRO A 32 -8.50 -5.79 7.84
CA PRO A 32 -9.15 -6.18 6.60
C PRO A 32 -10.12 -5.12 6.05
N SER A 33 -10.92 -4.50 6.92
CA SER A 33 -11.87 -3.45 6.51
C SER A 33 -11.19 -2.14 6.09
N ILE A 34 -10.04 -1.83 6.68
CA ILE A 34 -9.23 -0.66 6.34
C ILE A 34 -8.59 -0.85 4.96
N GLU A 35 -8.01 -2.02 4.71
CA GLU A 35 -7.41 -2.36 3.42
C GLU A 35 -8.45 -2.35 2.29
N ASP A 36 -9.60 -3.01 2.52
CA ASP A 36 -10.68 -3.07 1.54
C ASP A 36 -11.24 -1.66 1.25
N GLY A 37 -11.33 -0.80 2.27
CA GLY A 37 -11.72 0.60 2.15
C GLY A 37 -10.74 1.38 1.26
N PHE A 38 -9.43 1.25 1.52
CA PHE A 38 -8.39 1.93 0.76
C PHE A 38 -8.38 1.51 -0.72
N VAL A 39 -8.46 0.21 -1.01
CA VAL A 39 -8.57 -0.31 -2.39
C VAL A 39 -9.83 0.23 -3.07
N THR A 40 -10.95 0.27 -2.34
CA THR A 40 -12.21 0.83 -2.86
C THR A 40 -12.04 2.31 -3.23
N TRP A 41 -11.35 3.09 -2.41
CA TRP A 41 -11.12 4.52 -2.70
C TRP A 41 -10.24 4.73 -3.93
N ILE A 42 -9.14 3.99 -4.06
CA ILE A 42 -8.31 4.05 -5.27
C ILE A 42 -9.13 3.67 -6.50
N SER A 43 -9.87 2.56 -6.44
CA SER A 43 -10.67 2.07 -7.57
C SER A 43 -11.78 3.03 -8.02
N ARG A 44 -12.29 3.86 -7.09
CA ARG A 44 -13.36 4.84 -7.34
C ARG A 44 -12.83 6.24 -7.53
N SER A 45 -11.53 6.45 -7.33
CA SER A 45 -10.92 7.73 -7.67
C SER A 45 -11.06 7.93 -9.17
N GLU A 46 -11.43 9.13 -9.59
CA GLU A 46 -11.41 9.49 -11.02
C GLU A 46 -9.96 9.73 -11.50
N MET A 47 -8.97 9.35 -10.69
CA MET A 47 -7.55 9.54 -10.96
C MET A 47 -6.98 8.33 -11.73
N PRO A 48 -6.17 8.58 -12.77
CA PRO A 48 -5.36 7.53 -13.41
C PRO A 48 -4.38 6.90 -12.40
N MET A 49 -4.14 5.59 -12.50
CA MET A 49 -3.21 4.90 -11.59
C MET A 49 -1.77 5.43 -11.73
N GLU A 50 -1.38 5.84 -12.93
CA GLU A 50 -0.07 6.45 -13.20
C GLU A 50 0.09 7.79 -12.47
N ALA A 51 -0.99 8.55 -12.30
CA ALA A 51 -0.95 9.78 -11.52
C ALA A 51 -0.86 9.49 -10.01
N ILE A 52 -1.49 8.42 -9.54
CA ILE A 52 -1.34 7.94 -8.16
C ILE A 52 0.09 7.44 -7.93
N ASP A 53 0.67 6.72 -8.88
CA ASP A 53 2.04 6.20 -8.82
C ASP A 53 3.06 7.33 -8.70
N GLU A 54 2.93 8.38 -9.51
CA GLU A 54 3.77 9.57 -9.42
C GLU A 54 3.68 10.25 -8.04
N MET A 55 2.48 10.27 -7.45
CA MET A 55 2.28 10.82 -6.09
C MET A 55 2.91 9.97 -5.00
N LEU A 56 2.92 8.64 -5.15
CA LEU A 56 3.57 7.73 -4.22
C LEU A 56 5.10 7.88 -4.24
N ARG A 57 5.67 8.30 -5.39
CA ARG A 57 7.11 8.47 -5.61
C ARG A 57 7.65 9.84 -5.18
N ALA A 58 6.87 10.66 -4.47
CA ALA A 58 7.12 12.10 -4.43
C ALA A 58 8.43 12.50 -3.72
N ARG A 59 9.11 11.61 -2.96
CA ARG A 59 10.43 11.88 -2.35
C ARG A 59 11.25 10.59 -2.17
N GLY A 60 12.56 10.67 -2.38
CA GLY A 60 13.53 9.72 -1.79
C GLY A 60 13.58 8.28 -2.33
N GLY A 61 12.71 7.89 -3.26
CA GLY A 61 12.72 6.56 -3.89
C GLY A 61 11.91 5.48 -3.14
N PHE A 62 11.25 5.86 -2.04
CA PHE A 62 10.33 5.00 -1.28
C PHE A 62 9.08 5.79 -0.92
N VAL A 63 7.96 5.09 -0.78
CA VAL A 63 6.68 5.65 -0.36
C VAL A 63 6.77 6.05 1.10
N GLU A 64 6.59 7.33 1.39
CA GLU A 64 6.49 7.83 2.77
C GLU A 64 5.03 7.87 3.24
N ILE A 65 4.83 7.95 4.55
CA ILE A 65 3.49 8.05 5.15
C ILE A 65 2.72 9.28 4.63
N ASP A 66 3.43 10.38 4.36
CA ASP A 66 2.86 11.62 3.84
C ASP A 66 2.40 11.46 2.37
N ASP A 67 3.06 10.61 1.59
CA ASP A 67 2.67 10.34 0.20
C ASP A 67 1.36 9.55 0.16
N LEU A 68 1.25 8.53 1.02
CA LEU A 68 0.03 7.76 1.24
C LEU A 68 -1.12 8.64 1.76
N SER A 69 -0.83 9.55 2.70
CA SER A 69 -1.79 10.55 3.18
C SER A 69 -2.31 11.43 2.05
N ASN A 70 -1.41 11.95 1.21
CA ASN A 70 -1.75 12.81 0.08
C ASN A 70 -2.61 12.07 -0.96
N VAL A 71 -2.33 10.79 -1.23
CA VAL A 71 -3.20 9.96 -2.10
C VAL A 71 -4.61 9.86 -1.51
N VAL A 72 -4.76 9.57 -0.22
CA VAL A 72 -6.10 9.50 0.41
C VAL A 72 -6.80 10.85 0.39
N GLU A 73 -6.10 11.94 0.72
CA GLU A 73 -6.70 13.27 0.74
C GLU A 73 -7.16 13.70 -0.66
N ARG A 74 -6.38 13.40 -1.71
CA ARG A 74 -6.75 13.71 -3.10
C ARG A 74 -7.91 12.88 -3.62
N THR A 75 -8.00 11.62 -3.20
CA THR A 75 -9.04 10.69 -3.67
C THR A 75 -10.35 10.81 -2.88
N THR A 76 -10.29 11.21 -1.61
CA THR A 76 -11.46 11.25 -0.71
C THR A 76 -11.85 12.65 -0.25
N GLY A 77 -10.99 13.66 -0.42
CA GLY A 77 -11.17 15.01 0.11
C GLY A 77 -10.89 15.15 1.61
N HIS A 78 -10.40 14.09 2.27
CA HIS A 78 -10.15 14.06 3.70
C HIS A 78 -8.80 13.41 4.02
N ALA A 79 -8.04 14.04 4.92
CA ALA A 79 -6.82 13.44 5.45
C ALA A 79 -7.19 12.26 6.37
N PRO A 80 -6.63 11.06 6.14
CA PRO A 80 -6.85 9.92 7.02
C PRO A 80 -6.10 10.11 8.34
N PRO A 81 -6.58 9.50 9.45
CA PRO A 81 -5.81 9.48 10.69
C PRO A 81 -4.45 8.78 10.52
N THR A 82 -3.40 9.28 11.15
CA THR A 82 -2.03 8.71 11.06
C THR A 82 -1.99 7.22 11.38
N TRP A 83 -2.72 6.77 12.41
CA TRP A 83 -2.76 5.35 12.78
C TRP A 83 -3.32 4.45 11.68
N VAL A 84 -4.20 4.96 10.81
CA VAL A 84 -4.70 4.20 9.64
C VAL A 84 -3.60 4.06 8.60
N LEU A 85 -2.82 5.11 8.38
CA LEU A 85 -1.68 5.09 7.46
C LEU A 85 -0.59 4.14 7.95
N ASP A 86 -0.28 4.13 9.26
CA ASP A 86 0.69 3.20 9.85
C ASP A 86 0.30 1.72 9.63
N LEU A 87 -1.00 1.43 9.73
CA LEU A 87 -1.55 0.10 9.44
C LEU A 87 -1.39 -0.27 7.96
N LEU A 88 -1.70 0.66 7.06
CA LEU A 88 -1.57 0.45 5.62
C LEU A 88 -0.11 0.24 5.23
N MET A 89 0.81 1.11 5.69
CA MET A 89 2.25 0.98 5.49
C MET A 89 2.75 -0.41 5.91
N THR A 90 2.39 -0.84 7.13
CA THR A 90 2.81 -2.15 7.65
C THR A 90 2.17 -3.32 6.91
N SER A 91 0.99 -3.13 6.32
CA SER A 91 0.32 -4.16 5.52
C SER A 91 0.87 -4.27 4.10
N MET A 92 1.37 -3.16 3.55
CA MET A 92 1.93 -3.07 2.21
C MET A 92 3.39 -3.52 2.13
N ASP A 93 4.16 -3.31 3.21
CA ASP A 93 5.55 -3.78 3.38
C ASP A 93 5.60 -5.31 3.36
N ALA A 94 5.88 -5.88 2.18
CA ALA A 94 5.69 -7.30 1.89
C ALA A 94 6.93 -8.13 2.23
N ASP A 95 8.11 -7.52 2.11
CA ASP A 95 9.39 -8.13 2.46
C ASP A 95 9.82 -7.86 3.91
N GLY A 96 9.20 -6.88 4.58
CA GLY A 96 9.39 -6.58 5.99
C GLY A 96 10.67 -5.78 6.27
N ASP A 97 11.23 -5.11 5.27
CA ASP A 97 12.44 -4.29 5.43
C ASP A 97 12.18 -2.93 6.09
N GLY A 98 10.90 -2.56 6.24
CA GLY A 98 10.45 -1.32 6.86
C GLY A 98 10.46 -0.10 5.92
N LEU A 99 10.82 -0.31 4.66
CA LEU A 99 10.65 0.63 3.56
C LEU A 99 9.47 0.17 2.70
N LEU A 100 8.95 1.05 1.86
CA LEU A 100 7.83 0.70 1.00
C LEU A 100 8.13 1.16 -0.41
N SER A 101 8.22 0.23 -1.35
CA SER A 101 8.35 0.53 -2.77
C SER A 101 6.99 0.72 -3.44
N ASN A 102 6.95 1.49 -4.53
CA ASN A 102 5.74 1.62 -5.36
C ASN A 102 5.24 0.25 -5.84
N THR A 103 6.15 -0.63 -6.25
CA THR A 103 5.83 -1.99 -6.71
C THR A 103 5.15 -2.81 -5.62
N GLU A 104 5.54 -2.67 -4.35
CA GLU A 104 4.86 -3.33 -3.23
C GLU A 104 3.44 -2.80 -3.03
N VAL A 105 3.23 -1.48 -3.07
CA VAL A 105 1.89 -0.87 -2.99
C VAL A 105 0.97 -1.42 -4.08
N TRP A 106 1.45 -1.45 -5.32
CA TRP A 106 0.67 -1.91 -6.46
C TRP A 106 0.43 -3.42 -6.45
N THR A 107 1.43 -4.22 -6.06
CA THR A 107 1.27 -5.67 -5.89
C THR A 107 0.24 -5.97 -4.81
N TRP A 108 0.33 -5.27 -3.67
CA TRP A 108 -0.60 -5.37 -2.56
C TRP A 108 -2.04 -5.02 -2.97
N ALA A 109 -2.23 -4.00 -3.81
CA ALA A 109 -3.53 -3.58 -4.30
C ALA A 109 -4.11 -4.59 -5.31
N ASN A 110 -3.27 -5.11 -6.21
CA ASN A 110 -3.65 -6.13 -7.19
C ASN A 110 -4.08 -7.46 -6.53
N ASP A 111 -3.39 -7.86 -5.47
CA ASP A 111 -3.76 -9.04 -4.66
C ASP A 111 -5.14 -8.89 -4.02
N ARG A 112 -5.55 -7.65 -3.71
CA ARG A 112 -6.86 -7.29 -3.15
C ARG A 112 -7.93 -6.97 -4.21
N GLY A 113 -7.61 -7.20 -5.49
CA GLY A 113 -8.59 -7.18 -6.58
C GLY A 113 -8.64 -5.89 -7.38
N LEU A 114 -7.70 -4.96 -7.17
CA LEU A 114 -7.52 -3.83 -8.08
C LEU A 114 -6.92 -4.33 -9.41
N ASP A 115 -7.45 -3.90 -10.54
CA ASP A 115 -6.91 -4.28 -11.86
C ASP A 115 -5.74 -3.36 -12.22
N VAL A 116 -4.55 -3.71 -11.74
CA VAL A 116 -3.35 -2.88 -11.89
C VAL A 116 -2.66 -3.15 -13.23
N PRO A 117 -2.33 -2.11 -14.02
CA PRO A 117 -1.56 -2.24 -15.24
C PRO A 117 -0.22 -2.99 -15.02
N PRO A 118 0.15 -3.94 -15.89
CA PRO A 118 1.36 -4.74 -15.70
C PRO A 118 2.67 -3.95 -15.56
N HIS A 119 2.74 -2.75 -16.15
CA HIS A 119 3.94 -1.92 -16.08
C HIS A 119 4.16 -1.29 -14.69
N LEU A 120 3.11 -1.11 -13.87
CA LEU A 120 3.23 -0.65 -12.47
C LEU A 120 3.59 -1.80 -11.51
N LEU A 121 3.44 -3.05 -11.96
CA LEU A 121 3.87 -4.25 -11.23
C LEU A 121 5.28 -4.68 -11.60
N ALA A 122 5.90 -4.03 -12.59
CA ALA A 122 7.28 -4.27 -12.92
C ALA A 122 8.17 -3.70 -11.79
N VAL A 123 9.12 -4.51 -11.32
CA VAL A 123 10.18 -4.03 -10.44
C VAL A 123 10.96 -2.99 -11.23
N GLU A 124 11.17 -1.80 -10.65
CA GLU A 124 11.97 -0.76 -11.27
C GLU A 124 13.34 -1.33 -11.62
N GLU A 125 13.58 -1.63 -12.91
CA GLU A 125 14.91 -1.97 -13.37
C GLU A 125 15.79 -0.72 -13.17
N PRO A 126 16.98 -0.84 -12.55
CA PRO A 126 17.86 0.30 -12.43
C PRO A 126 18.11 0.85 -13.84
N GLU A 127 17.87 2.15 -14.04
CA GLU A 127 18.21 2.81 -15.30
C GLU A 127 19.65 2.44 -15.67
N PRO A 128 19.92 1.96 -16.90
CA PRO A 128 21.29 1.69 -17.31
C PRO A 128 22.08 2.99 -17.18
N GLU A 129 23.15 2.98 -16.38
CA GLU A 129 24.06 4.11 -16.28
C GLU A 129 24.51 4.49 -17.70
N PRO A 130 24.44 5.77 -18.09
CA PRO A 130 24.95 6.19 -19.39
C PRO A 130 26.46 5.90 -19.44
N GLN A 131 26.87 5.08 -20.40
CA GLN A 131 28.29 4.78 -20.70
C GLN A 131 29.03 6.01 -21.23
#